data_AF-A0A1U7EBY8-F1
#
_entry.id   AF-A0A1U7EBY8-F1
#
_cell.length_a   1.000
_cell.length_b   1.000
_cell.length_c   1.000
_cell.angle_alpha   90.00
_cell.angle_beta   90.00
_cell.angle_gamma   90.00
#
_symmetry.space_group_name_H-M   'P 1'
#
loop_
_entity.id
_entity.type
_entity.pdbx_description
1 polymer ?
#
loop_
_entity_poly.entity_id
_entity_poly.type
_entity_poly.pdbx_seq_one_letter_code
_entity_poly.pdbx_strand_id
1 'polypeptide(L)'
;MKVTVIGAGNSGLAMAAHLTLEGNDVTLWNRTRDHIEGLIENPIIHCSGIINGNAKIHCVTDDLAVALENPEMVFVTTPAFSHATLAKQFAHTLKIKTTIILNPVSTFEALEFNHEFKPTNRTLSPLIAETQTILYTCRKKKTIFLSNNQKLKKFFIFLTS
;
A
#
# COMPACT_ATOMS: atom_id res chain seq x y z
N MET A 1 -11.60 -2.42 -8.71
CA MET A 1 -11.10 -1.03 -8.54
C MET A 1 -9.63 -0.98 -8.89
N LYS A 2 -9.10 0.20 -9.25
CA LYS A 2 -7.65 0.45 -9.38
C LYS A 2 -7.04 0.74 -8.02
N VAL A 3 -6.29 -0.22 -7.49
CA VAL A 3 -5.70 -0.12 -6.16
C VAL A 3 -4.18 -0.15 -6.26
N THR A 4 -3.52 0.78 -5.57
CA THR A 4 -2.06 0.78 -5.48
C THR A 4 -1.61 0.34 -4.10
N VAL A 5 -0.62 -0.54 -4.03
CA VAL A 5 0.03 -0.95 -2.78
C VAL A 5 1.48 -0.48 -2.82
N ILE A 6 1.83 0.40 -1.89
CA ILE A 6 3.19 0.93 -1.71
C ILE A 6 3.91 0.08 -0.66
N GLY A 7 5.00 -0.57 -1.09
CA GLY A 7 5.84 -1.44 -0.27
C GLY A 7 5.63 -2.92 -0.60
N ALA A 8 6.71 -3.63 -0.92
CA ALA A 8 6.71 -5.07 -1.20
C ALA A 8 7.29 -5.91 -0.05
N GLY A 9 7.01 -5.49 1.19
CA GLY A 9 7.29 -6.27 2.41
C GLY A 9 6.26 -7.38 2.65
N ASN A 10 6.27 -7.98 3.84
CA ASN A 10 5.31 -9.03 4.20
C ASN A 10 3.85 -8.56 4.02
N SER A 11 3.50 -7.43 4.64
CA SER A 11 2.14 -6.89 4.64
C SER A 11 1.70 -6.41 3.27
N GLY A 12 2.58 -5.73 2.54
CA GLY A 12 2.26 -5.23 1.19
C GLY A 12 2.03 -6.35 0.18
N LEU A 13 2.85 -7.41 0.20
CA LEU A 13 2.62 -8.56 -0.67
C LEU A 13 1.33 -9.32 -0.30
N ALA A 14 1.05 -9.48 0.99
CA ALA A 14 -0.20 -10.07 1.46
C ALA A 14 -1.43 -9.26 1.03
N MET A 15 -1.36 -7.93 1.16
CA MET A 15 -2.42 -7.01 0.77
C MET A 15 -2.65 -7.00 -0.74
N ALA A 16 -1.57 -6.87 -1.53
CA ALA A 16 -1.65 -6.88 -2.97
C ALA A 16 -2.27 -8.18 -3.49
N ALA A 17 -1.86 -9.31 -2.94
CA ALA A 17 -2.40 -10.59 -3.36
C ALA A 17 -3.87 -10.77 -2.97
N HIS A 18 -4.25 -10.43 -1.75
CA HIS A 18 -5.64 -10.53 -1.31
C HIS A 18 -6.56 -9.63 -2.15
N LEU A 19 -6.20 -8.35 -2.34
CA LEU A 19 -7.01 -7.43 -3.14
C LEU A 19 -7.15 -7.89 -4.60
N THR A 20 -6.11 -8.49 -5.17
CA THR A 20 -6.14 -9.07 -6.51
C THR A 20 -7.11 -10.26 -6.58
N LEU A 21 -7.08 -11.15 -5.58
CA LEU A 21 -7.98 -12.31 -5.50
C LEU A 21 -9.45 -11.89 -5.32
N GLU A 22 -9.69 -10.73 -4.70
CA GLU A 22 -11.02 -10.09 -4.61
C GLU A 22 -11.42 -9.35 -5.91
N GLY A 23 -10.65 -9.47 -7.00
CA GLY A 23 -11.01 -8.95 -8.32
C GLY A 23 -10.61 -7.49 -8.59
N ASN A 24 -9.62 -6.95 -7.87
CA ASN A 24 -9.11 -5.59 -8.11
C ASN A 24 -7.91 -5.56 -9.06
N ASP A 25 -7.76 -4.46 -9.80
CA ASP A 25 -6.58 -4.16 -10.60
C ASP A 25 -5.52 -3.56 -9.69
N VAL A 26 -4.60 -4.40 -9.23
CA VAL A 26 -3.58 -4.02 -8.24
C VAL A 26 -2.27 -3.63 -8.90
N THR A 27 -1.79 -2.42 -8.60
CA THR A 27 -0.42 -2.00 -8.86
C THR A 27 0.41 -2.11 -7.59
N LEU A 28 1.49 -2.89 -7.62
CA LEU A 28 2.43 -3.04 -6.51
C LEU A 28 3.69 -2.22 -6.80
N TRP A 29 4.04 -1.32 -5.88
CA TRP A 29 5.25 -0.54 -5.95
C TRP A 29 6.24 -0.87 -4.86
N ASN A 30 7.54 -0.85 -5.18
CA ASN A 30 8.58 -0.88 -4.16
C ASN A 30 9.78 -0.02 -4.58
N ARG A 31 10.32 0.75 -3.63
CA ARG A 31 11.47 1.65 -3.86
C ARG A 31 12.71 0.95 -4.42
N THR A 32 13.02 -0.24 -3.92
CA THR A 32 14.22 -1.00 -4.32
C THR A 32 13.80 -2.06 -5.34
N ARG A 33 14.24 -1.89 -6.59
CA ARG A 33 13.89 -2.76 -7.71
C ARG A 33 14.28 -4.21 -7.46
N ASP A 34 15.48 -4.46 -6.94
CA ASP A 34 16.00 -5.81 -6.66
C ASP A 34 15.08 -6.64 -5.75
N HIS A 35 14.29 -5.98 -4.88
CA HIS A 35 13.36 -6.68 -4.00
C HIS A 35 12.08 -7.18 -4.71
N ILE A 36 11.81 -6.68 -5.90
CA ILE A 36 10.62 -6.97 -6.73
C ILE A 36 10.95 -7.46 -8.14
N GLU A 37 12.23 -7.61 -8.51
CA GLU A 37 12.64 -7.98 -9.87
C GLU A 37 11.95 -9.27 -10.36
N GLY A 38 11.95 -10.33 -9.56
CA GLY A 38 11.24 -11.57 -9.91
C GLY A 38 9.72 -11.41 -10.05
N LEU A 39 9.12 -10.40 -9.40
CA LEU A 39 7.70 -10.06 -9.57
C LEU A 39 7.45 -9.16 -10.79
N ILE A 40 8.45 -8.42 -11.25
CA ILE A 40 8.36 -7.68 -12.52
C ILE A 40 8.33 -8.68 -13.69
N GLU A 41 9.19 -9.70 -13.64
CA GLU A 41 9.28 -10.74 -14.68
C GLU A 41 8.07 -11.69 -14.64
N ASN A 42 7.65 -12.08 -13.44
CA ASN A 42 6.52 -12.96 -13.23
C ASN A 42 5.60 -12.38 -12.14
N PRO A 43 4.59 -11.56 -12.51
CA PRO A 43 3.75 -10.81 -11.57
C PRO A 43 2.69 -11.70 -10.91
N ILE A 44 3.10 -12.83 -10.35
CA ILE A 44 2.25 -13.77 -9.63
C ILE A 44 2.72 -13.85 -8.18
N ILE A 45 1.84 -13.47 -7.26
CA ILE A 45 2.02 -13.71 -5.84
C ILE A 45 1.26 -14.98 -5.47
N HIS A 46 2.00 -15.99 -5.04
CA HIS A 46 1.41 -17.20 -4.47
C HIS A 46 1.03 -16.95 -3.02
N CYS A 47 -0.21 -17.25 -2.66
CA CYS A 47 -0.74 -17.12 -1.30
C CYS A 47 -1.19 -18.47 -0.74
N SER A 48 -0.93 -18.67 0.56
CA SER A 48 -1.42 -19.82 1.31
C SER A 48 -1.81 -19.47 2.75
N GLY A 49 -2.62 -20.32 3.37
CA GLY A 49 -3.10 -20.17 4.75
C GLY A 49 -4.61 -19.89 4.80
N ILE A 50 -5.01 -18.75 5.37
CA ILE A 50 -6.44 -18.36 5.39
C ILE A 50 -6.94 -17.83 4.05
N ILE A 51 -6.02 -17.28 3.25
CA ILE A 51 -6.23 -16.87 1.87
C ILE A 51 -5.31 -17.76 1.04
N ASN A 52 -5.89 -18.50 0.09
CA ASN A 52 -5.16 -19.41 -0.78
C ASN A 52 -5.46 -19.06 -2.23
N GLY A 53 -4.42 -18.95 -3.06
CA GLY A 53 -4.59 -18.64 -4.47
C GLY A 53 -3.33 -18.09 -5.11
N ASN A 54 -3.40 -17.91 -6.43
CA ASN A 54 -2.33 -17.30 -7.22
C ASN A 54 -2.85 -15.94 -7.70
N ALA A 55 -2.35 -14.87 -7.10
CA ALA A 55 -2.73 -13.51 -7.43
C ALA A 55 -1.86 -12.98 -8.58
N LYS A 56 -2.46 -12.79 -9.76
CA LYS A 56 -1.79 -12.15 -10.90
C LYS A 56 -1.91 -10.63 -10.79
N ILE A 57 -0.83 -9.98 -10.35
CA ILE A 57 -0.77 -8.53 -10.13
C ILE A 57 -0.82 -7.81 -11.49
N HIS A 58 -1.62 -6.74 -11.57
CA HIS A 58 -1.81 -5.97 -12.80
C HIS A 58 -0.51 -5.28 -13.24
N CYS A 59 0.18 -4.63 -12.29
CA CYS A 59 1.45 -3.95 -12.53
C CYS A 59 2.39 -4.08 -11.32
N VAL A 60 3.67 -4.33 -11.57
CA VAL A 60 4.73 -4.31 -10.54
C VAL A 60 5.80 -3.34 -11.01
N THR A 61 6.17 -2.34 -10.20
CA THR A 61 7.05 -1.24 -10.63
C THR A 61 7.87 -0.65 -9.49
N ASP A 62 9.04 -0.11 -9.80
CA ASP A 62 9.83 0.76 -8.92
C ASP A 62 9.66 2.26 -9.25
N ASP A 63 8.90 2.59 -10.30
CA ASP A 63 8.52 3.94 -10.66
C ASP A 63 7.23 4.38 -9.96
N LEU A 64 7.34 5.39 -9.09
CA LEU A 64 6.20 5.92 -8.34
C LEU A 64 5.19 6.65 -9.25
N ALA A 65 5.62 7.22 -10.37
CA ALA A 65 4.72 7.87 -11.32
C ALA A 65 3.80 6.87 -12.00
N VAL A 66 4.32 5.69 -12.34
CA VAL A 66 3.51 4.55 -12.83
C VAL A 66 2.58 4.05 -11.73
N ALA A 67 3.10 3.92 -10.50
CA ALA A 67 2.29 3.44 -9.38
C ALA A 67 1.10 4.36 -9.05
N LEU A 68 1.27 5.68 -9.22
CA LEU A 68 0.25 6.68 -8.93
C LEU A 68 -0.51 7.16 -10.18
N GLU A 69 -0.49 6.38 -11.26
CA GLU A 69 -1.26 6.66 -12.48
C GLU A 69 -2.76 6.39 -12.27
N ASN A 70 -3.46 7.38 -11.71
CA ASN A 70 -4.90 7.38 -11.48
C ASN A 70 -5.45 6.25 -10.55
N PRO A 71 -4.87 6.01 -9.37
CA PRO A 71 -5.43 5.08 -8.40
C PRO A 71 -6.73 5.60 -7.75
N GLU A 72 -7.70 4.71 -7.56
CA GLU A 72 -8.89 5.00 -6.74
C GLU A 72 -8.57 4.91 -5.25
N MET A 73 -7.65 4.03 -4.88
CA MET A 73 -7.18 3.82 -3.52
C MET A 73 -5.70 3.47 -3.48
N VAL A 74 -4.99 3.99 -2.48
CA VAL A 74 -3.58 3.68 -2.22
C VAL A 74 -3.43 3.15 -0.81
N PHE A 75 -2.79 2.00 -0.65
CA PHE A 75 -2.36 1.47 0.63
C PHE A 75 -0.85 1.64 0.80
N VAL A 76 -0.43 2.37 1.84
CA VAL A 76 0.97 2.52 2.19
C VAL A 76 1.32 1.52 3.28
N THR A 77 2.12 0.52 2.92
CA THR A 77 2.52 -0.59 3.80
C THR A 77 4.00 -0.60 4.16
N THR A 78 4.66 0.53 3.92
CA THR A 78 6.06 0.74 4.27
C THR A 78 6.21 1.10 5.75
N PRO A 79 7.41 0.93 6.33
CA PRO A 79 7.67 1.35 7.70
C PRO A 79 7.42 2.85 7.92
N ALA A 80 6.94 3.21 9.12
CA ALA A 80 6.67 4.57 9.60
C ALA A 80 7.71 5.62 9.18
N PHE A 81 9.01 5.34 9.39
CA PHE A 81 10.10 6.27 9.07
C PHE A 81 10.17 6.70 7.59
N SER A 82 9.48 6.00 6.68
CA SER A 82 9.44 6.33 5.26
C SER A 82 8.28 7.25 4.87
N HIS A 83 7.28 7.43 5.73
CA HIS A 83 6.01 8.10 5.39
C HIS A 83 6.21 9.58 5.05
N ALA A 84 7.02 10.32 5.82
CA ALA A 84 7.31 11.73 5.51
C ALA A 84 7.98 11.92 4.14
N THR A 85 8.90 11.02 3.77
CA THR A 85 9.54 11.07 2.44
C THR A 85 8.56 10.69 1.34
N LEU A 86 7.75 9.66 1.56
CA LEU A 86 6.69 9.25 0.62
C LEU A 86 5.65 10.35 0.44
N ALA A 87 5.24 11.06 1.49
CA ALA A 87 4.29 12.16 1.41
C ALA A 87 4.76 13.26 0.45
N LYS A 88 6.04 13.63 0.51
CA LYS A 88 6.65 14.59 -0.44
C LYS A 88 6.63 14.06 -1.87
N GLN A 89 7.04 12.80 -2.06
CA GLN A 89 7.05 12.18 -3.38
C GLN A 89 5.64 12.08 -3.98
N PHE A 90 4.65 11.73 -3.16
CA PHE A 90 3.24 11.72 -3.51
C PHE A 90 2.78 13.11 -3.92
N ALA A 91 3.14 14.16 -3.18
CA ALA A 91 2.74 15.52 -3.51
C ALA A 91 3.23 15.97 -4.90
N HIS A 92 4.43 15.54 -5.30
CA HIS A 92 4.96 15.81 -6.64
C HIS A 92 4.31 14.97 -7.75
N THR A 93 3.79 13.80 -7.42
CA THR A 93 3.47 12.75 -8.41
C THR A 93 1.98 12.52 -8.58
N LEU A 94 1.21 12.60 -7.50
CA LEU A 94 -0.22 12.36 -7.48
C LEU A 94 -0.94 13.53 -8.19
N LYS A 95 -1.73 13.21 -9.20
CA LYS A 95 -2.42 14.19 -10.05
C LYS A 95 -3.93 14.26 -9.83
N ILE A 96 -4.48 13.27 -9.11
CA ILE A 96 -5.93 13.15 -8.87
C ILE A 96 -6.21 13.02 -7.38
N LYS A 97 -7.46 13.31 -7.00
CA LYS A 97 -7.92 13.07 -5.64
C LYS A 97 -8.08 11.57 -5.42
N THR A 98 -7.30 11.02 -4.51
CA THR A 98 -7.28 9.59 -4.17
C THR A 98 -7.39 9.40 -2.66
N THR A 99 -7.96 8.28 -2.23
CA THR A 99 -7.93 7.87 -0.82
C THR A 99 -6.62 7.14 -0.52
N ILE A 100 -5.88 7.62 0.47
CA ILE A 100 -4.60 7.06 0.94
C ILE A 100 -4.83 6.45 2.31
N ILE A 101 -4.50 5.17 2.47
CA ILE A 101 -4.61 4.42 3.72
C ILE A 101 -3.21 4.01 4.16
N LEU A 102 -2.77 4.51 5.31
CA LEU A 102 -1.51 4.11 5.93
C LEU A 102 -1.74 2.83 6.78
N ASN A 103 -1.03 1.74 6.49
CA ASN A 103 -1.18 0.45 7.15
C ASN A 103 0.12 -0.34 7.37
N PRO A 104 0.61 -0.48 8.62
CA PRO A 104 0.13 0.10 9.87
C PRO A 104 0.70 1.51 10.07
N VAL A 105 0.20 2.22 11.08
CA VAL A 105 0.80 3.46 11.57
C VAL A 105 1.07 3.44 13.08
N SER A 106 1.94 4.35 13.51
CA SER A 106 2.01 4.82 14.88
C SER A 106 0.93 5.89 15.14
N THR A 107 1.21 6.88 15.97
CA THR A 107 0.23 7.92 16.36
C THR A 107 0.33 9.14 15.43
N PHE A 108 -0.79 9.55 14.82
CA PHE A 108 -0.94 10.78 14.02
C PHE A 108 -0.15 10.83 12.70
N GLU A 109 0.24 9.68 12.14
CA GLU A 109 1.00 9.68 10.88
C GLU A 109 0.16 10.15 9.70
N ALA A 110 -1.18 9.99 9.72
CA ALA A 110 -2.05 10.61 8.72
C ALA A 110 -1.95 12.15 8.74
N LEU A 111 -1.84 12.75 9.93
CA LEU A 111 -1.68 14.20 10.09
C LEU A 111 -0.31 14.65 9.58
N GLU A 112 0.75 13.93 9.93
CA GLU A 112 2.10 14.18 9.44
C GLU A 112 2.18 14.04 7.92
N PHE A 113 1.61 12.98 7.35
CA PHE A 113 1.56 12.77 5.91
C PHE A 113 0.87 13.93 5.19
N ASN A 114 -0.27 14.41 5.72
CA ASN A 114 -0.96 15.58 5.17
C ASN A 114 -0.13 16.86 5.32
N HIS A 115 0.55 17.02 6.46
CA HIS A 115 1.43 18.16 6.72
C HIS A 115 2.60 18.22 5.74
N GLU A 116 3.20 17.09 5.40
CA GLU A 116 4.31 17.01 4.44
C GLU A 116 3.82 17.09 2.98
N PHE A 117 2.58 16.67 2.69
CA PHE A 117 2.00 16.72 1.35
C PHE A 117 1.61 18.15 0.92
N LYS A 118 0.90 18.88 1.79
CA LYS A 118 0.29 20.20 1.47
C LYS A 118 1.27 21.29 0.99
N PRO A 119 2.51 21.43 1.51
CA PRO A 119 3.43 22.47 1.09
C PRO A 119 3.79 22.39 -0.39
N THR A 120 3.96 21.17 -0.90
CA THR A 120 4.30 20.88 -2.30
C THR A 120 3.07 20.87 -3.21
N ASN A 121 1.93 20.36 -2.74
CA ASN A 121 0.70 20.28 -3.52
C ASN A 121 -0.46 20.89 -2.76
N ARG A 122 -0.73 22.17 -3.04
CA ARG A 122 -1.77 22.96 -2.35
C ARG A 122 -3.16 22.79 -2.96
N THR A 123 -3.24 22.24 -4.16
CA THR A 123 -4.48 22.14 -4.93
C THR A 123 -5.20 20.82 -4.71
N LEU A 124 -4.47 19.72 -4.51
CA LEU A 124 -5.05 18.42 -4.19
C LEU A 124 -5.21 18.28 -2.68
N SER A 125 -6.39 17.81 -2.26
CA SER A 125 -6.66 17.38 -0.88
C SER A 125 -7.09 15.91 -0.91
N PRO A 126 -6.13 14.95 -0.88
CA PRO A 126 -6.44 13.53 -0.79
C PRO A 126 -7.05 13.19 0.58
N LEU A 127 -7.92 12.18 0.61
CA LEU A 127 -8.42 11.66 1.87
C LEU A 127 -7.34 10.76 2.47
N ILE A 128 -6.70 11.20 3.55
CA ILE A 128 -5.68 10.39 4.24
C ILE A 128 -6.32 9.76 5.47
N ALA A 129 -6.18 8.45 5.56
CA ALA A 129 -6.66 7.61 6.63
C ALA A 129 -5.52 6.72 7.14
N GLU A 130 -5.63 6.26 8.37
CA GLU A 130 -4.63 5.40 8.98
C GLU A 130 -5.25 4.20 9.70
N THR A 131 -4.42 3.22 10.01
CA THR A 131 -4.85 1.99 10.71
C THR A 131 -3.81 1.61 11.77
N GLN A 132 -4.26 1.40 13.02
CA GLN A 132 -3.36 1.15 14.15
C GLN A 132 -2.60 -0.19 14.06
N THR A 133 -3.12 -1.17 13.32
CA THR A 133 -2.54 -2.52 13.27
C THR A 133 -2.53 -3.06 11.85
N ILE A 134 -1.54 -3.91 11.58
CA ILE A 134 -1.44 -4.65 10.32
C ILE A 134 -2.66 -5.58 10.21
N LEU A 135 -3.30 -5.57 9.04
CA LEU A 135 -4.49 -6.40 8.79
C LEU A 135 -4.20 -7.90 8.84
N TYR A 136 -2.99 -8.30 8.46
CA TYR A 136 -2.60 -9.70 8.30
C TYR A 136 -1.42 -10.05 9.21
N THR A 137 -1.51 -11.19 9.88
CA THR A 137 -0.32 -11.90 10.34
C THR A 137 0.24 -12.68 9.16
N CYS A 138 1.31 -12.16 8.55
CA CYS A 138 1.85 -12.69 7.30
C CYS A 138 3.38 -12.76 7.30
N ARG A 139 3.93 -13.67 6.49
CA ARG A 139 5.38 -13.82 6.29
C ARG A 139 5.70 -14.14 4.84
N LYS A 140 6.64 -13.39 4.26
CA LYS A 140 7.23 -13.64 2.95
C LYS A 140 8.17 -14.84 3.01
N LYS A 141 7.94 -15.79 2.11
CA LYS A 141 8.86 -16.87 1.72
C LYS A 141 8.86 -16.92 0.19
N LYS A 142 8.93 -18.12 -0.42
CA LYS A 142 8.58 -18.33 -1.83
C LYS A 142 7.09 -18.05 -2.11
N THR A 143 6.26 -18.31 -1.11
CA THR A 143 4.80 -18.06 -1.08
C THR A 143 4.53 -17.14 0.09
N ILE A 144 3.60 -16.19 -0.05
CA ILE A 144 3.12 -15.39 1.06
C ILE A 144 2.17 -16.23 1.88
N PHE A 145 2.54 -16.51 3.13
CA PHE A 145 1.66 -17.18 4.06
C PHE A 145 0.86 -16.13 4.84
N LEU A 146 -0.48 -16.25 4.82
CA LEU A 146 -1.40 -15.42 5.56
C LEU A 146 -2.10 -16.26 6.63
N SER A 147 -2.06 -15.80 7.87
CA SER A 147 -2.82 -16.39 8.98
C SER A 147 -3.76 -15.35 9.57
N ASN A 148 -4.88 -15.82 10.13
CA ASN A 148 -5.86 -14.92 10.72
C ASN A 148 -5.27 -14.23 11.94
N ASN A 149 -5.41 -12.91 12.02
CA ASN A 149 -5.17 -12.18 13.25
C ASN A 149 -6.53 -12.05 13.95
N GLN A 150 -6.82 -12.95 14.91
CA GLN A 150 -8.12 -13.02 15.61
C GLN A 150 -8.47 -11.80 16.50
N LYS A 151 -7.82 -10.66 16.29
CA LYS A 151 -8.08 -9.40 17.01
C LYS A 151 -8.11 -8.22 16.04
N LEU A 152 -9.07 -8.21 15.11
CA LEU A 152 -9.59 -6.97 14.54
C LEU A 152 -10.30 -6.19 15.65
N LYS A 153 -9.52 -5.54 16.52
CA LYS A 153 -10.03 -4.65 17.57
C LYS A 153 -9.49 -3.25 17.28
N LYS A 154 -10.34 -2.45 16.62
CA LYS A 154 -10.25 -1.00 16.39
C LYS A 154 -9.51 -0.57 15.11
N PHE A 155 -10.31 -0.22 14.09
CA PHE A 155 -9.93 0.77 13.09
C PHE A 155 -10.12 2.16 13.73
N PHE A 156 -9.04 2.88 13.98
CA PHE A 156 -9.12 4.33 14.19
C PHE A 156 -8.80 4.99 12.86
N ILE A 157 -9.84 5.52 12.21
CA ILE A 157 -9.68 6.29 10.98
C ILE A 157 -9.56 7.75 11.42
N PHE A 158 -8.35 8.28 11.47
CA PHE A 158 -8.15 9.73 11.48
C PHE A 158 -8.29 10.22 10.03
N LEU A 159 -9.33 11.00 9.78
CA LEU A 159 -9.55 11.64 8.48
C LEU A 159 -9.02 13.06 8.56
N THR A 160 -8.05 13.41 7.74
CA THR A 160 -7.64 14.80 7.58
C THR A 160 -8.44 15.44 6.44
N SER A 161 -9.07 16.59 6.71
CA SER A 161 -9.73 17.44 5.70
C SER A 161 -8.80 18.47 5.05
#